data_AF-A0AB33XIG2-F1
#
_entry.id   AF-A0AB33XIG2-F1
#
_cell.length_a   1.000
_cell.length_b   1.000
_cell.length_c   1.000
_cell.angle_alpha   90.00
_cell.angle_beta   90.00
_cell.angle_gamma   90.00
#
_symmetry.space_group_name_H-M   'P 1'
#
loop_
_entity.id
_entity.type
_entity.pdbx_description
1 polymer ?
#
loop_
_entity_poly.entity_id
_entity_poly.type
_entity_poly.pdbx_seq_one_letter_code
_entity_poly.pdbx_strand_id
1 'polypeptide(L)'
;MCVLCGELISSFHWTDGSDGYGSDENLRGSNVLISTNENARERKRARLKRVGLLNQILAFYGLKIGDWQGAKFVLCDKKGQSVIVNDLGDLWGKAQNLAKKKMDALDSNLLAFLNQHTQATR
;
A
#
# COMPACT_ATOMS: atom_id res chain seq x y z
N MET A 1 -1.78 -8.40 26.27
CA MET A 1 -2.51 -8.61 25.00
C MET A 1 -2.57 -10.11 24.73
N CYS A 2 -3.76 -10.68 24.58
CA CYS A 2 -3.95 -12.13 24.40
C CYS A 2 -3.52 -12.62 23.01
N VAL A 3 -2.94 -13.81 22.97
CA VAL A 3 -2.48 -14.53 21.76
C VAL A 3 -3.62 -14.73 20.74
N LEU A 4 -4.85 -14.95 21.20
CA LEU A 4 -6.01 -15.16 20.32
C LEU A 4 -6.44 -13.91 19.53
N CYS A 5 -6.13 -12.70 20.02
CA CYS A 5 -6.41 -11.46 19.26
C CYS A 5 -5.35 -11.19 18.17
N GLY A 6 -4.21 -11.89 18.21
CA GLY A 6 -3.15 -11.77 17.21
C GLY A 6 -3.40 -12.59 15.95
N GLU A 7 -4.05 -13.75 16.09
CA GLU A 7 -4.23 -14.72 14.99
C GLU A 7 -5.38 -14.36 14.03
N LEU A 8 -6.40 -13.63 14.49
CA LEU A 8 -7.59 -13.30 13.68
C LEU A 8 -7.54 -11.92 12.99
N ILE A 9 -6.61 -11.02 13.35
CA ILE A 9 -6.61 -9.63 12.87
C ILE A 9 -5.61 -9.39 11.72
N SER A 10 -4.67 -10.32 11.48
CA SER A 10 -3.67 -10.15 10.43
C SER A 10 -3.75 -11.26 9.39
N SER A 11 -4.86 -11.29 8.64
CA SER A 11 -4.81 -11.86 7.29
C SER A 11 -3.86 -10.99 6.47
N PHE A 12 -2.58 -11.36 6.48
CA PHE A 12 -1.56 -10.68 5.70
C PHE A 12 -1.95 -10.74 4.23
N HIS A 13 -2.21 -9.58 3.64
CA HIS A 13 -2.52 -9.50 2.22
C HIS A 13 -1.24 -9.77 1.41
N TRP A 14 -1.34 -10.34 0.21
CA TRP A 14 -0.17 -10.65 -0.62
C TRP A 14 0.73 -9.43 -0.89
N THR A 15 0.15 -8.23 -0.85
CA THR A 15 0.87 -6.96 -1.01
C THR A 15 1.64 -6.51 0.24
N ASP A 16 1.39 -7.14 1.39
CA ASP A 16 2.10 -6.90 2.64
C ASP A 16 3.31 -7.79 2.83
N GLY A 17 3.49 -8.83 1.99
CA GLY A 17 4.71 -9.61 1.93
C GLY A 17 5.92 -8.69 1.75
N SER A 18 6.92 -8.86 2.62
CA SER A 18 8.26 -8.39 2.32
C SER A 18 8.78 -9.25 1.19
N ASP A 19 9.31 -8.62 0.14
CA ASP A 19 9.95 -9.31 -0.99
C ASP A 19 10.95 -10.36 -0.47
N GLY A 20 10.51 -11.62 -0.39
CA GLY A 20 11.35 -12.79 -0.22
C GLY A 20 12.08 -13.14 -1.53
N TYR A 21 12.39 -12.12 -2.34
CA TYR A 21 13.22 -12.22 -3.54
C TYR A 21 14.64 -11.74 -3.22
N GLY A 22 15.10 -12.02 -2.00
CA GLY A 22 16.50 -12.08 -1.63
C GLY A 22 16.89 -13.56 -1.61
N SER A 23 17.85 -13.92 -2.44
CA SER A 23 18.46 -15.24 -2.56
C SER A 23 18.83 -15.86 -1.20
N ASP A 24 17.98 -16.74 -0.69
CA ASP A 24 18.42 -17.90 0.07
C ASP A 24 17.65 -19.10 -0.45
N GLU A 25 18.34 -19.88 -1.28
CA GLU A 25 17.86 -21.09 -1.95
C GLU A 25 17.45 -22.21 -0.98
N ASN A 26 17.59 -22.01 0.34
CA ASN A 26 17.24 -22.98 1.37
C ASN A 26 15.87 -22.78 2.03
N LEU A 27 15.12 -21.70 1.74
CA LEU A 27 13.79 -21.46 2.33
C LEU A 27 12.64 -21.83 1.39
N ARG A 28 12.81 -22.89 0.60
CA ARG A 28 11.75 -23.43 -0.25
C ARG A 28 10.80 -24.28 0.61
N GLY A 29 9.83 -23.64 1.26
CA GLY A 29 8.64 -24.34 1.73
C GLY A 29 8.18 -24.08 3.16
N SER A 30 8.69 -23.07 3.87
CA SER A 30 8.06 -22.67 5.12
C SER A 30 7.07 -21.55 4.86
N ASN A 31 5.80 -21.88 5.00
CA ASN A 31 4.77 -20.96 5.49
C ASN A 31 5.38 -20.24 6.70
N VAL A 32 6.06 -19.12 6.47
CA VAL A 32 6.80 -18.42 7.51
C VAL A 32 5.74 -17.94 8.47
N LEU A 33 5.65 -18.62 9.61
CA LEU A 33 5.11 -18.06 10.85
C LEU A 33 5.98 -16.84 11.15
N ILE A 34 5.68 -15.73 10.48
CA ILE A 34 6.31 -14.45 10.71
C ILE A 34 5.93 -14.12 12.14
N SER A 35 6.85 -14.33 13.10
CA SER A 35 6.59 -13.91 14.48
C SER A 35 6.25 -12.43 14.42
N THR A 36 5.12 -12.08 15.01
CA THR A 36 4.50 -10.77 14.89
C THR A 36 5.45 -9.65 15.32
N ASN A 37 6.47 -9.95 16.13
CA ASN A 37 7.43 -9.00 16.67
C ASN A 37 8.70 -8.81 15.82
N GLU A 38 9.31 -9.87 15.28
CA GLU A 38 10.73 -9.83 14.87
C GLU A 38 11.04 -8.99 13.62
N ASN A 39 10.03 -8.56 12.86
CA ASN A 39 10.21 -7.67 11.71
C ASN A 39 9.24 -6.46 11.69
N ALA A 40 8.64 -6.09 12.83
CA ALA A 40 7.62 -5.04 12.88
C ALA A 40 8.12 -3.68 12.34
N ARG A 41 9.38 -3.32 12.60
CA ARG A 41 9.99 -2.07 12.12
C ARG A 41 10.19 -2.06 10.61
N GLU A 42 10.64 -3.18 10.05
CA GLU A 42 10.87 -3.33 8.61
C GLU A 42 9.55 -3.35 7.84
N ARG A 43 8.54 -4.04 8.36
CA ARG A 43 7.18 -4.01 7.81
C ARG A 43 6.61 -2.60 7.79
N LYS A 44 6.77 -1.84 8.89
CA LYS A 44 6.35 -0.43 8.93
C LYS A 44 7.07 0.41 7.87
N ARG A 45 8.39 0.23 7.69
CA ARG A 45 9.17 0.91 6.65
C ARG A 45 8.70 0.55 5.25
N ALA A 46 8.51 -0.74 4.95
CA ALA A 46 8.01 -1.22 3.67
C ALA A 46 6.61 -0.64 3.38
N ARG A 47 5.72 -0.63 4.37
CA ARG A 47 4.38 -0.06 4.25
C ARG A 47 4.41 1.44 3.96
N LEU A 48 5.24 2.21 4.68
CA LEU A 48 5.40 3.64 4.41
C LEU A 48 6.02 3.92 3.03
N LYS A 49 6.96 3.08 2.58
CA LYS A 49 7.52 3.14 1.23
C LYS A 49 6.44 2.91 0.17
N ARG A 50 5.58 1.91 0.35
CA ARG A 50 4.42 1.67 -0.54
C ARG A 50 3.47 2.86 -0.56
N VAL A 51 3.13 3.43 0.60
CA VAL A 51 2.32 4.66 0.70
C VAL A 51 2.96 5.81 -0.07
N GLY A 52 4.27 5.99 0.02
CA GLY A 52 5.01 6.99 -0.74
C GLY A 52 4.86 6.80 -2.26
N LEU A 53 5.08 5.59 -2.76
CA LEU A 53 4.93 5.26 -4.19
C LEU A 53 3.49 5.46 -4.68
N LEU A 54 2.50 4.98 -3.92
CA LEU A 54 1.09 5.16 -4.26
C LEU A 54 0.70 6.64 -4.32
N ASN A 55 1.23 7.47 -3.42
CA ASN A 55 0.97 8.90 -3.43
C ASN A 55 1.49 9.62 -4.67
N GLN A 56 2.56 9.11 -5.32
CA GLN A 56 3.02 9.68 -6.59
C GLN A 56 1.98 9.50 -7.70
N ILE A 57 1.33 8.34 -7.74
CA ILE A 57 0.26 8.04 -8.72
C ILE A 57 -1.03 8.78 -8.35
N LEU A 58 -1.44 8.68 -7.08
CA LEU A 58 -2.70 9.27 -6.59
C LEU A 58 -2.70 10.81 -6.67
N ALA A 59 -1.53 11.45 -6.63
CA ALA A 59 -1.40 12.89 -6.80
C ALA A 59 -2.00 13.39 -8.13
N PHE A 60 -1.88 12.63 -9.21
CA PHE A 60 -2.48 12.94 -10.52
C PHE A 60 -4.01 13.06 -10.43
N TYR A 61 -4.62 12.21 -9.59
CA TYR A 61 -6.06 12.22 -9.35
C TYR A 61 -6.49 13.17 -8.23
N GLY A 62 -5.55 13.91 -7.64
CA GLY A 62 -5.81 14.80 -6.50
C GLY A 62 -6.10 14.05 -5.20
N LEU A 63 -5.73 12.77 -5.11
CA LEU A 63 -5.95 11.93 -3.94
C LEU A 63 -4.64 11.72 -3.17
N LYS A 64 -4.77 11.38 -1.88
CA LYS A 64 -3.64 11.05 -1.01
C LYS A 64 -4.00 9.86 -0.12
N ILE A 65 -3.11 8.89 -0.03
CA ILE A 65 -3.22 7.76 0.89
C ILE A 65 -2.27 7.92 2.07
N GLY A 66 -2.71 7.48 3.24
CA GLY A 66 -1.93 7.42 4.48
C GLY A 66 -2.05 6.06 5.15
N ASP A 67 -1.08 5.74 6.00
CA ASP A 67 -1.16 4.57 6.87
C ASP A 67 -2.18 4.81 8.00
N TRP A 68 -3.01 3.81 8.28
CA TRP A 68 -3.98 3.83 9.38
C TRP A 68 -3.76 2.65 10.30
N GLN A 69 -3.26 2.94 11.50
CA GLN A 69 -3.03 1.97 12.59
C GLN A 69 -2.18 0.75 12.17
N GLY A 70 -1.30 0.90 11.17
CA GLY A 70 -0.41 -0.17 10.69
C GLY A 70 -1.10 -1.38 10.06
N ALA A 71 -2.43 -1.37 9.92
CA ALA A 71 -3.22 -2.48 9.40
C ALA A 71 -4.08 -2.08 8.20
N LYS A 72 -4.58 -0.84 8.17
CA LYS A 72 -5.39 -0.30 7.06
C LYS A 72 -4.74 0.91 6.45
N PHE A 73 -5.35 1.44 5.41
CA PHE A 73 -5.00 2.71 4.82
C PHE A 73 -6.17 3.67 4.91
N VAL A 74 -5.88 4.96 4.84
CA VAL A 74 -6.89 6.01 4.71
C VAL A 74 -6.61 6.77 3.41
N LEU A 75 -7.64 6.87 2.56
CA LEU A 75 -7.60 7.62 1.32
C LEU A 75 -8.36 8.92 1.52
N CYS A 76 -7.75 10.05 1.15
CA CYS A 76 -8.33 11.37 1.28
C CYS A 76 -8.32 12.12 -0.05
N ASP A 77 -9.36 12.92 -0.30
CA ASP A 77 -9.41 13.92 -1.37
C ASP A 77 -8.96 15.30 -0.84
N LYS A 78 -8.55 16.19 -1.75
CA LYS A 78 -8.28 17.61 -1.49
C LYS A 78 -9.48 18.35 -0.88
N LYS A 79 -10.69 17.82 -1.05
CA LYS A 79 -11.93 18.37 -0.47
C LYS A 79 -12.17 17.95 0.99
N GLY A 80 -11.31 17.12 1.57
CA GLY A 80 -11.42 16.66 2.96
C GLY A 80 -12.27 15.40 3.16
N GLN A 81 -12.83 14.80 2.10
CA GLN A 81 -13.47 13.49 2.20
C GLN A 81 -12.41 12.41 2.44
N SER A 82 -12.67 11.50 3.37
CA SER A 82 -11.78 10.39 3.70
C SER A 82 -12.52 9.05 3.71
N VAL A 83 -11.85 8.00 3.24
CA VAL A 83 -12.38 6.63 3.16
C VAL A 83 -11.32 5.66 3.65
N ILE A 84 -11.72 4.72 4.51
CA ILE A 84 -10.84 3.63 4.95
C ILE A 84 -10.70 2.63 3.81
N VAL A 85 -9.47 2.23 3.51
CA VAL A 85 -9.10 1.22 2.52
C VAL A 85 -8.47 0.05 3.26
N ASN A 86 -8.95 -1.18 3.03
CA ASN A 86 -8.45 -2.34 3.76
C ASN A 86 -7.09 -2.81 3.21
N ASP A 87 -6.93 -2.83 1.90
CA ASP A 87 -5.75 -3.34 1.19
C ASP A 87 -5.58 -2.62 -0.18
N LEU A 88 -4.51 -2.94 -0.91
CA LEU A 88 -4.26 -2.33 -2.23
C LEU A 88 -5.24 -2.77 -3.32
N GLY A 89 -5.91 -3.92 -3.19
CA GLY A 89 -6.96 -4.35 -4.12
C GLY A 89 -8.23 -3.50 -3.97
N ASP A 90 -8.60 -3.19 -2.73
CA ASP A 90 -9.74 -2.32 -2.38
C ASP A 90 -9.48 -0.83 -2.72
N LEU A 91 -8.20 -0.43 -2.84
CA LEU A 91 -7.79 0.96 -3.08
C LEU A 91 -8.40 1.55 -4.35
N TRP A 92 -8.25 0.89 -5.50
CA TRP A 92 -8.58 1.49 -6.79
C TRP A 92 -10.08 1.74 -6.97
N GLY A 93 -10.93 0.82 -6.51
CA GLY A 93 -12.38 1.02 -6.53
C GLY A 93 -12.79 2.22 -5.68
N LYS A 94 -12.25 2.34 -4.47
CA LYS A 94 -12.50 3.48 -3.58
C LYS A 94 -11.98 4.80 -4.14
N ALA A 95 -10.80 4.75 -4.75
CA ALA A 95 -10.20 5.92 -5.37
C ALA A 95 -10.98 6.42 -6.59
N GLN A 96 -11.46 5.52 -7.45
CA GLN A 96 -12.33 5.87 -8.57
C GLN A 96 -13.66 6.49 -8.09
N ASN A 97 -14.26 5.92 -7.06
CA ASN A 97 -15.50 6.46 -6.48
C ASN A 97 -15.30 7.86 -5.87
N LEU A 98 -14.17 8.07 -5.18
CA LEU A 98 -13.86 9.34 -4.53
C LEU A 98 -13.48 10.43 -5.54
N ALA A 99 -12.65 10.11 -6.52
CA ALA A 99 -12.24 11.04 -7.59
C ALA A 99 -13.36 11.29 -8.63
N LYS A 100 -14.40 10.44 -8.66
CA LYS A 100 -15.46 10.43 -9.70
C LYS A 100 -14.89 10.40 -11.13
N LYS A 101 -13.71 9.81 -11.29
CA LYS A 101 -12.97 9.69 -12.56
C LYS A 101 -12.57 8.25 -12.75
N LYS A 102 -12.77 7.71 -13.95
CA LYS A 102 -12.29 6.38 -14.31
C LYS A 102 -10.76 6.36 -14.19
N MET A 103 -10.24 5.43 -13.40
CA MET A 103 -8.81 5.23 -13.28
C MET A 103 -8.37 4.27 -14.37
N ASP A 104 -7.49 4.77 -15.23
CA ASP A 104 -6.88 4.01 -16.31
C ASP A 104 -5.36 4.06 -16.12
N ALA A 105 -4.76 2.89 -15.91
CA ALA A 105 -3.33 2.75 -15.69
C ALA A 105 -2.52 3.08 -16.96
N LEU A 106 -3.14 3.04 -18.13
CA LEU A 106 -2.51 3.31 -19.42
C LEU A 106 -2.91 4.68 -20.00
N ASP A 107 -3.53 5.56 -19.20
CA ASP A 107 -3.84 6.93 -19.63
C ASP A 107 -2.54 7.67 -19.98
N SER A 108 -2.44 8.13 -21.23
CA SER A 108 -1.30 8.89 -21.72
C SER A 108 -0.97 10.12 -20.85
N ASN A 109 -1.99 10.76 -20.27
CA ASN A 109 -1.79 11.91 -19.38
C ASN A 109 -1.18 11.50 -18.04
N LEU A 110 -1.61 10.36 -17.49
CA LEU A 110 -1.02 9.79 -16.28
C LEU A 110 0.45 9.44 -16.52
N LEU A 111 0.76 8.76 -17.63
CA LEU A 111 2.13 8.38 -17.98
C LEU A 111 3.04 9.59 -18.18
N ALA A 112 2.54 10.63 -18.87
CA ALA A 112 3.27 11.89 -19.02
C ALA A 112 3.55 12.56 -17.67
N PHE A 113 2.56 12.61 -16.78
CA PHE A 113 2.71 13.14 -15.42
C PHE A 113 3.74 12.36 -14.59
N LEU A 114 3.69 11.03 -14.61
CA LEU A 114 4.62 10.17 -13.88
C LEU A 114 6.06 10.31 -14.40
N ASN A 115 6.25 10.37 -15.73
CA ASN A 115 7.57 10.57 -16.31
C ASN A 115 8.20 11.90 -15.87
N GLN A 116 7.43 12.98 -15.77
CA GLN A 116 7.91 14.28 -15.28
C GLN A 116 8.27 14.24 -13.79
N HIS A 117 7.42 13.63 -12.96
CA HIS A 117 7.64 13.54 -11.51
C HIS A 117 8.77 12.58 -11.11
N THR A 118 9.02 11.53 -11.91
CA THR A 118 10.11 10.58 -11.65
C THR A 118 11.48 11.23 -11.84
N GLN A 119 11.62 12.20 -12.76
CA GLN A 119 12.88 12.92 -12.98
C GLN A 119 13.23 13.91 -11.87
N ALA A 120 12.23 14.42 -11.13
CA ALA A 120 12.43 15.38 -10.05
C ALA A 120 12.89 14.75 -8.72
N THR A 121 12.86 13.42 -8.61
CA THR A 121 13.18 12.68 -7.37
C THR A 121 14.49 11.90 -7.45
N ARG A 122 15.28 12.12 -8.51
CA ARG A 122 16.63 11.58 -8.73
C ARG A 122 17.67 12.65 -8.42
#